data_AF-A0A3Q2EE28-F1
#
_entry.id   AF-A0A3Q2EE28-F1
#
_cell.length_a   1.000
_cell.length_b   1.000
_cell.length_c   1.000
_cell.angle_alpha   90.00
_cell.angle_beta   90.00
_cell.angle_gamma   90.00
#
_symmetry.space_group_name_H-M   'P 1'
#
loop_
_entity.id
_entity.type
_entity.pdbx_description
1 polymer ?
#
loop_
_entity_poly.entity_id
_entity_poly.type
_entity_poly.pdbx_seq_one_letter_code
_entity_poly.pdbx_strand_id
1 'polypeptide(L)'
;RRTACSCGELHPFRNSKSPNRGVPRGVCLVATAPLTNLALAVRMDPSLPRKLKGLYIMGGNTESRGNITVCGEFNFTSDPEAAYIVLNDYQCPTYLACWEFTCYNKLPWFCDAWLAQNTHKARFMAKIFRHSIEASKTDRFEREFIAGSGLISCDSYAMAAAVDDSFIIESDQFPVSVELMGHNTRGMMIVDTLGLLNKTHKAFIIKKVDMEKFKRMMMAALE
;
A
#
# COMPACT_ATOMS: atom_id res chain seq x y z
N ARG A 1 -25.38 -41.47 -10.85
CA ARG A 1 -24.13 -41.14 -11.58
C ARG A 1 -23.73 -39.73 -11.19
N ARG A 2 -22.90 -39.60 -10.14
CA ARG A 2 -22.30 -38.33 -9.68
C ARG A 2 -20.88 -38.31 -10.24
N THR A 3 -20.54 -37.32 -11.05
CA THR A 3 -19.17 -37.09 -11.50
C THR A 3 -18.45 -36.24 -10.48
N ALA A 4 -17.51 -36.85 -9.78
CA ALA A 4 -16.51 -36.18 -8.97
C ALA A 4 -15.52 -35.48 -9.91
N CYS A 5 -15.32 -34.18 -9.72
CA CYS A 5 -14.20 -33.45 -10.30
C CYS A 5 -13.12 -33.34 -9.22
N SER A 6 -11.95 -33.90 -9.50
CA SER A 6 -10.80 -33.97 -8.62
C SER A 6 -10.29 -32.57 -8.27
N CYS A 7 -10.32 -32.22 -6.98
CA CYS A 7 -9.52 -31.13 -6.44
C CYS A 7 -8.04 -31.52 -6.56
N GLY A 8 -7.36 -30.90 -7.52
CA GLY A 8 -5.90 -30.90 -7.63
C GLY A 8 -5.29 -30.15 -6.45
N GLU A 9 -4.16 -30.67 -6.01
CA GLU A 9 -3.48 -30.39 -4.75
C GLU A 9 -3.06 -28.92 -4.59
N LEU A 10 -3.24 -28.43 -3.36
CA LEU A 10 -2.68 -27.19 -2.86
C LEU A 10 -1.14 -27.23 -3.02
N HIS A 11 -0.61 -26.41 -3.93
CA HIS A 11 0.82 -26.20 -4.03
C HIS A 11 1.34 -25.58 -2.71
N PRO A 12 2.38 -26.16 -2.09
CA PRO A 12 2.96 -25.61 -0.88
C PRO A 12 3.67 -24.29 -1.19
N PHE A 13 3.28 -23.25 -0.44
CA PHE A 13 3.90 -21.92 -0.43
C PHE A 13 5.42 -22.05 -0.23
N ARG A 14 6.18 -21.79 -1.30
CA ARG A 14 7.63 -21.57 -1.22
C ARG A 14 7.85 -20.15 -0.71
N ASN A 15 8.43 -20.04 0.49
CA ASN A 15 9.07 -18.83 1.01
C ASN A 15 9.99 -18.23 -0.07
N SER A 16 9.54 -17.17 -0.75
CA SER A 16 10.42 -16.33 -1.55
C SER A 16 11.30 -15.53 -0.57
N LYS A 17 12.47 -16.07 -0.23
CA LYS A 17 13.52 -15.31 0.44
C LYS A 17 13.78 -14.05 -0.40
N SER A 18 13.60 -12.87 0.20
CA SER A 18 13.90 -11.60 -0.45
C SER A 18 15.39 -11.60 -0.86
N PRO A 19 15.72 -11.20 -2.09
CA PRO A 19 17.10 -11.20 -2.55
C PRO A 19 17.81 -9.95 -2.02
N ASN A 20 18.27 -9.97 -0.76
CA ASN A 20 19.10 -8.88 -0.24
C ASN A 20 20.60 -9.21 -0.40
N ARG A 21 21.13 -8.97 -1.61
CA ARG A 21 22.58 -8.86 -1.87
C ARG A 21 22.88 -7.42 -2.30
N GLY A 22 23.40 -6.62 -1.37
CA GLY A 22 24.00 -5.31 -1.60
C GLY A 22 23.03 -4.24 -2.11
N VAL A 23 22.83 -3.15 -1.36
CA VAL A 23 22.01 -2.02 -1.81
C VAL A 23 22.56 -1.51 -3.16
N PRO A 24 21.88 -1.75 -4.29
CA PRO A 24 22.34 -1.19 -5.56
C PRO A 24 22.10 0.31 -5.49
N ARG A 25 23.07 1.11 -5.96
CA ARG A 25 22.87 2.55 -6.16
C ARG A 25 21.69 2.73 -7.12
N GLY A 26 20.55 3.20 -6.61
CA GLY A 26 19.32 3.37 -7.38
C GLY A 26 18.27 4.11 -6.54
N VAL A 27 17.44 4.90 -7.20
CA VAL A 27 16.40 5.71 -6.55
C VAL A 27 15.15 4.86 -6.33
N CYS A 28 14.59 4.91 -5.12
CA CYS A 28 13.25 4.42 -4.84
C CYS A 28 12.25 5.58 -4.89
N LEU A 29 11.07 5.37 -5.45
CA LEU A 29 9.97 6.32 -5.35
C LEU A 29 8.97 5.84 -4.31
N VAL A 30 8.51 6.76 -3.46
CA VAL A 30 7.42 6.52 -2.51
C VAL A 30 6.27 7.45 -2.89
N ALA A 31 5.14 6.89 -3.26
CA ALA A 31 3.96 7.61 -3.71
C ALA A 31 2.82 7.43 -2.70
N THR A 32 2.48 8.49 -1.99
CA THR A 32 1.47 8.52 -0.91
C THR A 32 0.35 9.52 -1.22
N ALA A 33 0.14 9.80 -2.50
CA ALA A 33 -0.77 10.80 -3.03
C ALA A 33 -1.25 10.33 -4.42
N PRO A 34 -2.24 11.01 -5.06
CA PRO A 34 -2.65 10.70 -6.42
C PRO A 34 -1.46 10.63 -7.39
N LEU A 35 -1.50 9.65 -8.29
CA LEU A 35 -0.33 9.23 -9.07
C LEU A 35 -0.04 10.10 -10.30
N THR A 36 -0.71 11.25 -10.43
CA THR A 36 -0.64 12.17 -11.58
C THR A 36 0.79 12.52 -11.96
N ASN A 37 1.63 12.86 -10.98
CA ASN A 37 3.02 13.23 -11.24
C ASN A 37 3.84 12.08 -11.84
N LEU A 38 3.60 10.84 -11.39
CA LEU A 38 4.30 9.67 -11.92
C LEU A 38 3.80 9.35 -13.33
N ALA A 39 2.49 9.42 -13.57
CA ALA A 39 1.92 9.24 -14.90
C ALA A 39 2.48 10.26 -15.91
N LEU A 40 2.59 11.53 -15.53
CA LEU A 40 3.24 12.54 -16.37
C LEU A 40 4.72 12.25 -16.57
N ALA A 41 5.45 11.87 -15.50
CA ALA A 41 6.87 11.60 -15.57
C ALA A 41 7.22 10.45 -16.52
N VAL A 42 6.46 9.34 -16.51
CA VAL A 42 6.71 8.22 -17.44
C VAL A 42 6.33 8.56 -18.89
N ARG A 43 5.37 9.47 -19.10
CA ARG A 43 5.06 9.99 -20.44
C ARG A 43 6.19 10.89 -20.97
N MET A 44 6.82 11.68 -20.10
CA MET A 44 7.96 12.54 -20.44
C MET A 44 9.26 11.76 -20.63
N ASP A 45 9.53 10.77 -19.79
CA ASP A 45 10.67 9.86 -19.90
C ASP A 45 10.22 8.39 -19.74
N PRO A 46 9.88 7.70 -20.85
CA PRO A 46 9.50 6.28 -20.82
C PRO A 46 10.60 5.32 -20.35
N SER A 47 11.83 5.80 -20.18
CA SER A 47 12.92 5.02 -19.58
C SER A 47 12.97 5.11 -18.07
N LEU A 48 12.26 6.06 -17.46
CA LEU A 48 12.25 6.31 -16.01
C LEU A 48 11.98 5.05 -15.18
N PRO A 49 10.96 4.22 -15.46
CA PRO A 49 10.69 3.04 -14.64
C PRO A 49 11.87 2.07 -14.57
N ARG A 50 12.64 1.93 -15.65
CA ARG A 50 13.80 1.01 -15.69
C ARG A 50 14.99 1.52 -14.84
N LYS A 51 14.98 2.80 -14.45
CA LYS A 51 16.01 3.42 -13.61
C LYS A 51 15.69 3.30 -12.11
N LEU A 52 14.47 2.90 -11.76
CA LEU A 52 14.02 2.82 -10.37
C LEU A 52 14.41 1.49 -9.75
N LYS A 53 14.93 1.56 -8.52
CA LYS A 53 15.16 0.37 -7.70
C LYS A 53 13.82 -0.24 -7.24
N GLY A 54 12.85 0.61 -6.96
CA GLY A 54 11.51 0.20 -6.56
C GLY A 54 10.55 1.37 -6.50
N LEU A 55 9.27 1.05 -6.60
CA LEU A 55 8.15 1.96 -6.46
C LEU A 55 7.26 1.46 -5.31
N TYR A 56 7.04 2.30 -4.31
CA TYR A 56 6.27 1.98 -3.11
C TYR A 56 5.06 2.90 -3.06
N ILE A 57 3.87 2.34 -3.23
CA ILE A 57 2.62 3.08 -3.36
C ILE A 57 1.78 2.81 -2.12
N MET A 58 1.32 3.88 -1.46
CA MET A 58 0.15 3.81 -0.61
C MET A 58 -1.07 4.15 -1.46
N GLY A 59 -1.94 3.18 -1.63
CA GLY A 59 -3.17 3.38 -2.39
C GLY A 59 -3.70 2.09 -3.01
N GLY A 60 -4.89 2.22 -3.59
CA GLY A 60 -5.62 1.09 -4.12
C GLY A 60 -6.21 0.23 -3.00
N ASN A 61 -7.02 -0.74 -3.41
CA ASN A 61 -7.79 -1.58 -2.51
C ASN A 61 -8.05 -2.96 -3.12
N THR A 62 -8.20 -3.98 -2.29
CA THR A 62 -8.31 -5.38 -2.76
C THR A 62 -9.67 -6.01 -2.50
N GLU A 63 -10.45 -5.45 -1.59
CA GLU A 63 -11.72 -6.02 -1.13
C GLU A 63 -12.92 -5.19 -1.58
N SER A 64 -12.72 -4.26 -2.52
CA SER A 64 -13.73 -3.30 -2.96
C SER A 64 -14.24 -2.40 -1.82
N ARG A 65 -13.43 -2.19 -0.78
CA ARG A 65 -13.76 -1.28 0.33
C ARG A 65 -13.12 0.06 0.06
N GLY A 66 -13.93 1.05 -0.30
CA GLY A 66 -13.46 2.41 -0.52
C GLY A 66 -13.42 3.25 0.76
N ASN A 67 -12.72 4.38 0.69
CA ASN A 67 -12.70 5.42 1.73
C ASN A 67 -13.21 6.79 1.24
N ILE A 68 -13.42 6.93 -0.08
CA ILE A 68 -14.00 8.12 -0.69
C ILE A 68 -15.23 7.80 -1.54
N THR A 69 -15.23 6.67 -2.24
CA THR A 69 -16.40 6.11 -2.93
C THR A 69 -16.75 4.76 -2.33
N VAL A 70 -17.81 4.13 -2.82
CA VAL A 70 -18.28 2.82 -2.32
C VAL A 70 -17.17 1.77 -2.39
N CYS A 71 -16.33 1.80 -3.44
CA CYS A 71 -15.31 0.78 -3.67
C CYS A 71 -13.95 1.31 -4.14
N GLY A 72 -13.70 2.62 -4.08
CA GLY A 72 -12.43 3.22 -4.48
C GLY A 72 -11.66 3.81 -3.31
N GLU A 73 -10.35 3.60 -3.30
CA GLU A 73 -9.42 4.28 -2.40
C GLU A 73 -9.10 5.68 -2.93
N PHE A 74 -8.92 6.64 -2.04
CA PHE A 74 -8.72 8.06 -2.31
C PHE A 74 -7.66 8.39 -3.36
N ASN A 75 -6.41 7.92 -3.21
CA ASN A 75 -5.32 8.24 -4.13
C ASN A 75 -5.61 7.73 -5.55
N PHE A 76 -6.18 6.54 -5.67
CA PHE A 76 -6.54 5.95 -6.97
C PHE A 76 -7.79 6.58 -7.57
N THR A 77 -8.78 6.94 -6.75
CA THR A 77 -10.03 7.55 -7.22
C THR A 77 -9.85 9.01 -7.63
N SER A 78 -8.89 9.71 -7.02
CA SER A 78 -8.60 11.11 -7.33
C SER A 78 -8.05 11.29 -8.75
N ASP A 79 -7.25 10.34 -9.23
CA ASP A 79 -6.79 10.29 -10.63
C ASP A 79 -6.68 8.84 -11.12
N PRO A 80 -7.81 8.22 -11.52
CA PRO A 80 -7.86 6.83 -11.96
C PRO A 80 -7.02 6.57 -13.20
N GLU A 81 -6.99 7.52 -14.14
CA GLU A 81 -6.17 7.46 -15.35
C GLU A 81 -4.68 7.40 -15.00
N ALA A 82 -4.22 8.24 -14.08
CA ALA A 82 -2.83 8.21 -13.65
C ALA A 82 -2.48 6.89 -12.95
N ALA A 83 -3.36 6.40 -12.08
CA ALA A 83 -3.15 5.11 -11.42
C ALA A 83 -3.10 3.95 -12.43
N TYR A 84 -3.98 3.94 -13.44
CA TYR A 84 -3.94 3.00 -14.55
C TYR A 84 -2.62 3.07 -15.32
N ILE A 85 -2.16 4.28 -15.67
CA ILE A 85 -0.89 4.48 -16.38
C ILE A 85 0.27 3.96 -15.54
N VAL A 86 0.35 4.31 -14.25
CA VAL A 86 1.45 3.89 -13.40
C VAL A 86 1.50 2.37 -13.25
N LEU A 87 0.37 1.71 -12.99
CA LEU A 87 0.33 0.24 -12.84
C LEU A 87 0.58 -0.52 -14.15
N ASN A 88 0.50 0.13 -15.32
CA ASN A 88 0.79 -0.47 -16.62
C ASN A 88 2.22 -0.19 -17.10
N ASP A 89 2.69 1.04 -16.92
CA ASP A 89 3.90 1.54 -17.56
C ASP A 89 5.13 1.43 -16.62
N TYR A 90 4.94 1.36 -15.29
CA TYR A 90 6.03 1.15 -14.34
C TYR A 90 6.33 -0.34 -14.13
N GLN A 91 7.36 -0.85 -14.81
CA GLN A 91 7.76 -2.26 -14.75
C GLN A 91 8.85 -2.58 -13.70
N CYS A 92 9.28 -1.59 -12.91
CA CYS A 92 10.16 -1.83 -11.75
C CYS A 92 9.42 -2.59 -10.65
N PRO A 93 10.12 -3.20 -9.66
CA PRO A 93 9.48 -3.77 -8.48
C PRO A 93 8.53 -2.75 -7.84
N THR A 94 7.23 -3.08 -7.79
CA THR A 94 6.18 -2.19 -7.31
C THR A 94 5.48 -2.80 -6.12
N TYR A 95 5.47 -2.11 -4.98
CA TYR A 95 4.88 -2.55 -3.72
C TYR A 95 3.66 -1.68 -3.39
N LEU A 96 2.55 -2.33 -3.00
CA LEU A 96 1.28 -1.69 -2.70
C LEU A 96 0.92 -1.89 -1.23
N ALA A 97 0.94 -0.81 -0.46
CA ALA A 97 0.30 -0.71 0.85
C ALA A 97 -1.16 -0.30 0.64
N CYS A 98 -2.01 -1.28 0.36
CA CYS A 98 -3.43 -1.05 0.05
C CYS A 98 -4.20 -0.55 1.27
N TRP A 99 -5.30 0.17 1.03
CA TRP A 99 -6.15 0.74 2.08
C TRP A 99 -6.52 -0.26 3.17
N GLU A 100 -7.11 -1.40 2.80
CA GLU A 100 -7.59 -2.39 3.76
C GLU A 100 -6.44 -2.94 4.61
N PHE A 101 -5.28 -3.20 4.00
CA PHE A 101 -4.08 -3.61 4.72
C PHE A 101 -3.71 -2.61 5.82
N THR A 102 -3.76 -1.31 5.54
CA THR A 102 -3.46 -0.27 6.55
C THR A 102 -4.51 -0.25 7.67
N CYS A 103 -5.78 -0.48 7.33
CA CYS A 103 -6.88 -0.57 8.29
C CYS A 103 -6.78 -1.79 9.22
N TYR A 104 -6.27 -2.92 8.72
CA TYR A 104 -6.06 -4.14 9.51
C TYR A 104 -4.87 -4.05 10.47
N ASN A 105 -3.92 -3.14 10.21
CA ASN A 105 -2.66 -3.06 10.95
C ASN A 105 -2.57 -1.82 11.86
N LYS A 106 -3.70 -1.31 12.38
CA LYS A 106 -3.73 -0.09 13.21
C LYS A 106 -2.68 -0.09 14.33
N LEU A 107 -2.11 1.08 14.59
CA LEU A 107 -1.27 1.33 15.74
C LEU A 107 -2.16 1.77 16.92
N PRO A 108 -2.29 0.99 18.01
CA PRO A 108 -3.16 1.35 19.15
C PRO A 108 -2.58 2.54 19.96
N TRP A 109 -2.62 2.45 21.29
CA TRP A 109 -1.94 3.34 22.27
C TRP A 109 -0.42 3.55 22.03
N PHE A 110 0.18 2.93 21.01
CA PHE A 110 1.53 3.24 20.54
C PHE A 110 1.73 4.72 20.22
N CYS A 111 0.69 5.41 19.72
CA CYS A 111 0.80 6.82 19.33
C CYS A 111 1.17 7.74 20.49
N ASP A 112 0.67 7.45 21.69
CA ASP A 112 0.98 8.24 22.88
C ASP A 112 2.46 8.11 23.24
N ALA A 113 3.00 6.88 23.25
CA ALA A 113 4.42 6.64 23.49
C ALA A 113 5.32 7.24 22.38
N TRP A 114 4.88 7.13 21.12
CA TRP A 114 5.58 7.69 19.97
C TRP A 114 5.68 9.21 20.03
N LEU A 115 4.59 9.91 20.38
CA LEU A 115 4.53 11.36 20.47
C LEU A 115 5.09 11.92 21.80
N ALA A 116 5.17 11.11 22.85
CA ALA A 116 5.72 11.48 24.15
C ALA A 116 7.26 11.59 24.17
N GLN A 117 7.93 11.29 23.05
CA GLN A 117 9.36 11.54 22.91
C GLN A 117 9.65 13.03 23.15
N ASN A 118 10.60 13.36 24.03
CA ASN A 118 10.88 14.76 24.40
C ASN A 118 11.73 15.50 23.34
N THR A 119 11.47 15.25 22.06
CA THR A 119 12.23 15.80 20.94
C THR A 119 11.44 16.90 20.22
N HIS A 120 12.13 17.73 19.43
CA HIS A 120 11.47 18.75 18.62
C HIS A 120 10.53 18.12 17.59
N LYS A 121 10.95 17.01 16.96
CA LYS A 121 10.17 16.27 15.95
C LYS A 121 8.87 15.73 16.54
N ALA A 122 8.93 15.13 17.73
CA ALA A 122 7.75 14.58 18.38
C ALA A 122 6.74 15.67 18.79
N ARG A 123 7.21 16.80 19.32
CA ARG A 123 6.33 17.96 19.58
C ARG A 123 5.69 18.51 18.31
N PHE A 124 6.40 18.51 17.19
CA PHE A 124 5.86 18.93 15.90
C PHE A 124 4.80 17.94 15.39
N MET A 125 5.11 16.64 15.43
CA MET A 125 4.16 15.59 15.03
C MET A 125 2.91 15.57 15.90
N ALA A 126 3.03 15.79 17.20
CA ALA A 126 1.88 15.87 18.10
C ALA A 126 0.91 16.99 17.70
N LYS A 127 1.43 18.13 17.20
CA LYS A 127 0.60 19.23 16.69
C LYS A 127 -0.12 18.84 15.40
N ILE A 128 0.56 18.17 14.47
CA ILE A 128 -0.03 17.73 13.19
C ILE A 128 -1.09 16.66 13.42
N PHE A 129 -0.80 15.66 14.24
CA PHE A 129 -1.67 14.51 14.47
C PHE A 129 -2.86 14.82 15.38
N ARG A 130 -2.87 15.96 16.08
CA ARG A 130 -3.94 16.36 17.00
C ARG A 130 -5.32 16.22 16.35
N HIS A 131 -5.48 16.76 15.14
CA HIS A 131 -6.75 16.70 14.41
C HIS A 131 -7.10 15.27 13.99
N SER A 132 -6.14 14.49 13.48
CA SER A 132 -6.37 13.11 13.05
C SER A 132 -6.74 12.19 14.23
N ILE A 133 -6.12 12.40 15.39
CA ILE A 133 -6.43 11.67 16.63
C ILE A 133 -7.83 12.05 17.13
N GLU A 134 -8.21 13.32 17.07
CA GLU A 134 -9.57 13.76 17.42
C GLU A 134 -10.62 13.18 16.44
N ALA A 135 -10.36 13.25 15.13
CA ALA A 135 -11.23 12.69 14.10
C ALA A 135 -11.42 11.18 14.24
N SER A 136 -10.40 10.45 14.71
CA SER A 136 -10.51 9.01 14.96
C SER A 136 -11.49 8.58 16.04
N LYS A 137 -12.04 9.54 16.81
CA LYS A 137 -13.04 9.31 17.85
C LYS A 137 -14.48 9.53 17.36
N THR A 138 -14.68 9.72 16.06
CA THR A 138 -16.01 10.01 15.47
C THR A 138 -16.64 8.76 14.85
N ASP A 139 -17.99 8.68 14.86
CA ASP A 139 -18.77 7.56 14.30
C ASP A 139 -18.50 7.32 12.80
N ARG A 140 -18.15 8.38 12.05
CA ARG A 140 -17.78 8.26 10.64
C ARG A 140 -16.49 7.47 10.48
N PHE A 141 -15.51 7.73 11.35
CA PHE A 141 -14.26 6.96 11.39
C PHE A 141 -14.53 5.50 11.75
N GLU A 142 -15.40 5.22 12.73
CA GLU A 142 -15.75 3.82 13.06
C GLU A 142 -16.34 3.03 11.89
N ARG A 143 -17.05 3.70 10.96
CA ARG A 143 -17.64 3.07 9.77
C ARG A 143 -16.66 2.90 8.61
N GLU A 144 -15.78 3.89 8.38
CA GLU A 144 -14.77 3.84 7.32
C GLU A 144 -13.65 2.83 7.64
N PHE A 145 -13.39 2.58 8.91
CA PHE A 145 -12.31 1.70 9.36
C PHE A 145 -12.79 0.33 9.82
N ILE A 146 -11.99 -0.69 9.51
CA ILE A 146 -12.27 -2.07 9.91
C ILE A 146 -12.10 -2.18 11.44
N ALA A 147 -13.03 -2.86 12.13
CA ALA A 147 -13.23 -2.81 13.59
C ALA A 147 -11.95 -2.67 14.46
N GLY A 148 -11.99 -1.79 15.46
CA GLY A 148 -10.92 -1.58 16.46
C GLY A 148 -10.45 -0.13 16.57
N SER A 149 -9.93 0.26 17.73
CA SER A 149 -9.37 1.60 17.97
C SER A 149 -7.86 1.65 17.64
N GLY A 150 -7.39 2.79 17.14
CA GLY A 150 -5.97 3.02 16.83
C GLY A 150 -5.74 3.98 15.67
N LEU A 151 -4.52 4.51 15.57
CA LEU A 151 -4.07 5.33 14.46
C LEU A 151 -3.79 4.46 13.24
N ILE A 152 -4.27 4.92 12.08
CA ILE A 152 -3.97 4.30 10.81
C ILE A 152 -3.00 5.21 10.09
N SER A 153 -1.75 4.74 10.04
CA SER A 153 -0.66 5.47 9.42
C SER A 153 -0.45 4.94 8.01
N CYS A 154 -1.41 5.21 7.11
CA CYS A 154 -1.46 4.64 5.76
C CYS A 154 -0.11 4.79 5.03
N ASP A 155 0.36 6.02 4.94
CA ASP A 155 1.55 6.40 4.18
C ASP A 155 2.84 5.81 4.75
N SER A 156 2.88 5.64 6.08
CA SER A 156 4.05 5.14 6.79
C SER A 156 4.39 3.71 6.40
N TYR A 157 3.42 2.89 5.97
CA TYR A 157 3.72 1.53 5.49
C TYR A 157 4.49 1.52 4.18
N ALA A 158 4.10 2.38 3.22
CA ALA A 158 4.85 2.52 1.97
C ALA A 158 6.25 3.08 2.23
N MET A 159 6.37 4.05 3.14
CA MET A 159 7.66 4.60 3.54
C MET A 159 8.54 3.55 4.24
N ALA A 160 7.99 2.78 5.18
CA ALA A 160 8.73 1.73 5.88
C ALA A 160 9.23 0.66 4.91
N ALA A 161 8.40 0.25 3.93
CA ALA A 161 8.81 -0.67 2.87
C ALA A 161 9.96 -0.15 2.01
N ALA A 162 9.98 1.15 1.73
CA ALA A 162 11.06 1.78 0.98
C ALA A 162 12.37 1.87 1.78
N VAL A 163 12.28 2.08 3.09
CA VAL A 163 13.43 2.17 4.00
C VAL A 163 14.03 0.79 4.28
N ASP A 164 13.19 -0.17 4.65
CA ASP A 164 13.61 -1.53 4.98
C ASP A 164 12.46 -2.53 4.70
N ASP A 165 12.48 -3.11 3.50
CA ASP A 165 11.48 -4.07 3.03
C ASP A 165 11.43 -5.37 3.83
N SER A 166 12.42 -5.67 4.67
CA SER A 166 12.43 -6.90 5.47
C SER A 166 11.44 -6.89 6.64
N PHE A 167 10.76 -5.76 6.88
CA PHE A 167 9.59 -5.75 7.75
C PHE A 167 8.35 -6.38 7.08
N ILE A 168 8.34 -6.58 5.76
CA ILE A 168 7.26 -7.28 5.05
C ILE A 168 7.45 -8.78 5.27
N ILE A 169 6.51 -9.39 6.00
CA ILE A 169 6.50 -10.83 6.28
C ILE A 169 5.81 -11.59 5.15
N GLU A 170 4.73 -11.04 4.60
CA GLU A 170 3.93 -11.68 3.56
C GLU A 170 3.42 -10.63 2.55
N SER A 171 3.53 -10.97 1.27
CA SER A 171 2.96 -10.22 0.16
C SER A 171 2.50 -11.18 -0.94
N ASP A 172 1.37 -10.88 -1.57
CA ASP A 172 0.93 -11.58 -2.77
C ASP A 172 1.47 -10.88 -4.03
N GLN A 173 1.64 -11.64 -5.12
CA GLN A 173 2.08 -11.09 -6.41
C GLN A 173 1.05 -11.35 -7.49
N PHE A 174 0.38 -10.28 -7.91
CA PHE A 174 -0.65 -10.33 -8.94
C PHE A 174 -0.48 -9.21 -9.96
N PRO A 175 -0.87 -9.45 -11.23
CA PRO A 175 -1.13 -8.35 -12.13
C PRO A 175 -2.29 -7.51 -11.59
N VAL A 176 -2.14 -6.19 -11.69
CA VAL A 176 -3.12 -5.23 -11.20
C VAL A 176 -3.49 -4.21 -12.26
N SER A 177 -4.68 -3.64 -12.19
CA SER A 177 -5.15 -2.57 -13.07
C SER A 177 -6.09 -1.63 -12.29
N VAL A 178 -6.67 -0.65 -12.97
CA VAL A 178 -7.68 0.26 -12.41
C VAL A 178 -8.89 0.29 -13.34
N GLU A 179 -10.09 0.24 -12.77
CA GLU A 179 -11.34 0.44 -13.50
C GLU A 179 -11.53 1.93 -13.84
N LEU A 180 -11.80 2.23 -15.11
CA LEU A 180 -11.89 3.61 -15.61
C LEU A 180 -13.30 4.01 -16.06
N MET A 181 -14.20 3.08 -16.33
CA MET A 181 -15.47 3.36 -17.01
C MET A 181 -16.70 3.04 -16.16
N GLY A 182 -16.57 2.19 -15.14
CA GLY A 182 -17.70 1.77 -14.30
C GLY A 182 -18.36 2.93 -13.53
N HIS A 183 -19.70 2.95 -13.47
CA HIS A 183 -20.45 3.98 -12.73
C HIS A 183 -20.15 3.97 -11.22
N ASN A 184 -20.15 2.78 -10.62
CA ASN A 184 -19.88 2.62 -9.19
C ASN A 184 -18.42 2.29 -8.90
N THR A 185 -17.69 1.75 -9.89
CA THR A 185 -16.39 1.10 -9.71
C THR A 185 -15.20 1.87 -10.28
N ARG A 186 -15.42 3.03 -10.90
CA ARG A 186 -14.31 3.88 -11.39
C ARG A 186 -13.35 4.23 -10.24
N GLY A 187 -12.06 4.03 -10.48
CA GLY A 187 -10.98 4.23 -9.50
C GLY A 187 -10.68 3.00 -8.62
N MET A 188 -11.47 1.94 -8.71
CA MET A 188 -11.20 0.68 -8.00
C MET A 188 -9.98 -0.01 -8.61
N MET A 189 -9.09 -0.52 -7.75
CA MET A 189 -8.00 -1.38 -8.20
C MET A 189 -8.52 -2.80 -8.49
N ILE A 190 -8.13 -3.33 -9.65
CA ILE A 190 -8.46 -4.68 -10.08
C ILE A 190 -7.26 -5.58 -9.82
N VAL A 191 -7.46 -6.70 -9.12
CA VAL A 191 -6.45 -7.74 -8.89
C VAL A 191 -6.78 -8.95 -9.76
N ASP A 192 -5.91 -9.25 -10.71
CA ASP A 192 -6.14 -10.33 -11.68
C ASP A 192 -5.57 -11.66 -11.19
N THR A 193 -6.37 -12.38 -10.41
CA THR A 193 -6.00 -13.69 -9.83
C THR A 193 -6.03 -14.82 -10.85
N LEU A 194 -6.71 -14.63 -11.99
CA LEU A 194 -6.88 -15.64 -13.04
C LEU A 194 -5.94 -15.42 -14.24
N GLY A 195 -5.25 -14.28 -14.31
CA GLY A 195 -4.33 -13.94 -15.41
C GLY A 195 -5.03 -13.49 -16.69
N LEU A 196 -6.29 -13.04 -16.61
CA LEU A 196 -7.10 -12.66 -17.78
C LEU A 196 -6.62 -11.36 -18.45
N LEU A 197 -5.92 -10.49 -17.73
CA LEU A 197 -5.37 -9.26 -18.27
C LEU A 197 -4.13 -9.49 -19.15
N ASN A 198 -3.59 -10.73 -19.19
CA ASN A 198 -2.39 -11.09 -19.94
C ASN A 198 -1.18 -10.18 -19.63
N LYS A 199 -1.12 -9.63 -18.41
CA LYS A 199 -0.03 -8.77 -17.96
C LYS A 199 1.13 -9.60 -17.41
N THR A 200 2.34 -9.30 -17.84
CA THR A 200 3.57 -9.95 -17.37
C THR A 200 4.07 -9.35 -16.06
N HIS A 201 3.90 -8.04 -15.88
CA HIS A 201 4.29 -7.35 -14.66
C HIS A 201 3.28 -7.62 -13.53
N LYS A 202 3.81 -7.95 -12.34
CA LYS A 202 3.05 -8.20 -11.12
C LYS A 202 3.49 -7.22 -10.04
N ALA A 203 2.52 -6.68 -9.31
CA ALA A 203 2.78 -5.86 -8.13
C ALA A 203 2.80 -6.73 -6.87
N PHE A 204 3.61 -6.34 -5.89
CA PHE A 204 3.67 -6.92 -4.56
C PHE A 204 2.60 -6.26 -3.68
N ILE A 205 1.51 -6.95 -3.41
CA ILE A 205 0.44 -6.50 -2.53
C ILE A 205 0.78 -6.92 -1.11
N ILE A 206 1.05 -5.95 -0.23
CA ILE A 206 1.48 -6.21 1.15
C ILE A 206 0.30 -6.77 1.96
N LYS A 207 0.54 -7.87 2.68
CA LYS A 207 -0.49 -8.54 3.50
C LYS A 207 -0.16 -8.58 4.97
N LYS A 208 1.09 -8.87 5.30
CA LYS A 208 1.53 -9.02 6.69
C LYS A 208 2.89 -8.37 6.89
N VAL A 209 3.04 -7.67 8.01
CA VAL A 209 4.27 -6.98 8.39
C VAL A 209 4.66 -7.31 9.82
N ASP A 210 5.95 -7.17 10.12
CA ASP A 210 6.49 -7.18 11.48
C ASP A 210 6.15 -5.85 12.15
N MET A 211 5.06 -5.85 12.93
CA MET A 211 4.58 -4.66 13.62
C MET A 211 5.55 -4.14 14.69
N GLU A 212 6.37 -4.99 15.30
CA GLU A 212 7.37 -4.54 16.27
C GLU A 212 8.53 -3.84 15.58
N LYS A 213 8.97 -4.35 14.43
CA LYS A 213 9.95 -3.67 13.59
C LYS A 213 9.42 -2.34 13.07
N PHE A 214 8.18 -2.32 12.58
CA PHE A 214 7.53 -1.08 12.14
C PHE A 214 7.45 -0.04 13.25
N LYS A 215 7.05 -0.43 14.47
CA LYS A 215 7.05 0.46 15.65
C LYS A 215 8.44 1.00 15.96
N ARG A 216 9.49 0.17 15.91
CA ARG A 216 10.87 0.65 16.12
C ARG A 216 11.28 1.69 15.08
N MET A 217 10.93 1.48 13.80
CA MET A 217 11.20 2.45 12.74
C MET A 217 10.45 3.78 12.98
N MET A 218 9.19 3.70 13.40
CA MET A 218 8.40 4.87 13.78
C MET A 218 9.03 5.63 14.95
N MET A 219 9.42 4.94 16.03
CA MET A 219 10.09 5.56 17.18
C MET A 219 11.36 6.30 16.74
N ALA A 220 12.25 5.62 16.02
CA ALA A 220 13.52 6.18 15.53
C ALA A 220 13.33 7.40 14.62
N ALA A 221 12.19 7.54 13.93
CA ALA A 221 11.92 8.70 13.08
C ALA A 221 11.80 10.00 13.88
N LEU A 222 11.42 9.95 15.16
CA LEU A 222 11.25 11.12 16.02
C LEU A 222 12.38 11.32 17.04
N GLU A 223 13.32 10.39 17.15
CA GLU A 223 14.59 10.60 17.87
C GLU A 223 15.39 11.75 17.24
#